data_AF-A0AAU3Q252-F1
#
_entry.id   AF-A0AAU3Q252-F1
#
_cell.length_a   1.000
_cell.length_b   1.000
_cell.length_c   1.000
_cell.angle_alpha   90.00
_cell.angle_beta   90.00
_cell.angle_gamma   90.00
#
_symmetry.space_group_name_H-M   'P 1'
#
loop_
_entity.id
_entity.type
_entity.pdbx_description
1 polymer ?
#
loop_
_entity_poly.entity_id
_entity_poly.type
_entity_poly.pdbx_seq_one_letter_code
_entity_poly.pdbx_strand_id
1 'polypeptide(L)'
;MAKSLWNGHTQLFVVGALTGRFLTTSTSTIEWALAPSSPHARARFVQRFGLATDFTIAEFTRVHCAHIELVDLATLVPSLALPPELI
;
A
#
# COMPACT_ATOMS: atom_id res chain seq x y z
N MET A 1 14.00 29.16 1.57
CA MET A 1 14.75 27.91 1.83
C MET A 1 13.84 26.73 1.51
N ALA A 2 13.97 26.11 0.34
CA ALA A 2 13.30 24.86 0.05
C ALA A 2 14.13 23.74 0.70
N LYS A 3 13.65 23.22 1.84
CA LYS A 3 14.22 22.02 2.45
C LYS A 3 14.08 20.90 1.42
N SER A 4 15.18 20.24 1.06
CA SER A 4 15.15 19.06 0.18
C SER A 4 14.05 18.12 0.68
N LEU A 5 13.02 17.90 -0.15
CA LEU A 5 11.90 17.01 0.13
C LEU A 5 12.25 15.53 -0.14
N TRP A 6 13.49 15.25 -0.53
CA TRP A 6 13.97 13.90 -0.80
C TRP A 6 14.80 13.40 0.38
N ASN A 7 14.08 13.05 1.44
CA ASN A 7 14.48 12.00 2.35
C ASN A 7 14.31 10.67 1.60
N GLY A 8 15.36 9.86 1.46
CA GLY A 8 15.40 8.63 0.65
C GLY A 8 14.53 7.47 1.17
N HIS A 9 13.34 7.75 1.66
CA HIS A 9 12.37 6.80 2.19
C HIS A 9 11.47 6.32 1.05
N THR A 10 11.15 5.02 1.03
CA THR A 10 10.18 4.48 0.08
C THR A 10 8.79 4.97 0.46
N GLN A 11 8.09 5.62 -0.46
CA GLN A 11 6.74 6.14 -0.24
C GLN A 11 5.75 5.42 -1.15
N LEU A 12 4.57 5.10 -0.61
CA LEU A 12 3.42 4.64 -1.37
C LEU A 12 2.33 5.71 -1.31
N PHE A 13 2.07 6.30 -2.46
CA PHE A 13 1.05 7.32 -2.63
C PHE A 13 -0.30 6.67 -2.87
N VAL A 14 -1.28 7.02 -2.05
CA VAL A 14 -2.68 6.57 -2.15
C VAL A 14 -3.59 7.77 -2.25
N VAL A 15 -4.80 7.60 -2.79
CA VAL A 15 -5.82 8.66 -2.78
C VAL A 15 -6.91 8.27 -1.80
N GLY A 16 -7.13 9.13 -0.80
CA GLY A 16 -8.21 9.03 0.18
C GLY A 16 -7.94 8.05 1.33
N ALA A 17 -8.58 8.33 2.46
CA ALA A 17 -8.39 7.62 3.73
C ALA A 17 -8.78 6.12 3.70
N LEU A 18 -9.65 5.71 2.77
CA LEU A 18 -10.12 4.32 2.68
C LEU A 18 -9.00 3.35 2.31
N THR A 19 -8.08 3.76 1.44
CA THR A 19 -6.98 2.90 1.00
C THR A 19 -6.00 2.64 2.15
N GLY A 20 -5.61 3.68 2.88
CA GLY A 20 -4.77 3.54 4.07
C GLY A 20 -5.44 2.68 5.16
N ARG A 21 -6.75 2.88 5.38
CA ARG A 21 -7.53 2.05 6.31
C ARG A 21 -7.59 0.59 5.87
N PHE A 22 -7.79 0.33 4.58
CA PHE A 22 -7.79 -1.02 4.04
C PHE A 22 -6.45 -1.72 4.31
N LEU A 23 -5.33 -1.07 3.98
CA LEU A 23 -3.99 -1.64 4.18
C LEU A 23 -3.65 -1.90 5.65
N THR A 24 -4.25 -1.16 6.59
CA THR A 24 -3.92 -1.27 8.02
C THR A 24 -4.88 -2.13 8.83
N THR A 25 -6.08 -2.41 8.29
CA THR A 25 -7.14 -3.13 9.05
C THR A 25 -7.70 -4.37 8.33
N SER A 26 -7.33 -4.60 7.07
CA SER A 26 -7.88 -5.70 6.28
C SER A 26 -7.50 -7.08 6.84
N THR A 27 -8.50 -7.94 6.94
CA THR A 27 -8.36 -9.36 7.29
C THR A 27 -8.27 -10.25 6.04
N SER A 28 -8.33 -9.69 4.83
CA SER A 28 -8.10 -10.46 3.60
C SER A 28 -6.66 -10.96 3.56
N THR A 29 -6.45 -12.17 3.05
CA THR A 29 -5.12 -12.76 2.92
C THR A 29 -4.32 -12.13 1.79
N ILE A 30 -3.00 -12.23 1.86
CA ILE A 30 -2.13 -11.89 0.73
C ILE A 30 -2.39 -12.84 -0.45
N GLU A 31 -2.76 -14.10 -0.21
CA GLU A 31 -3.16 -15.03 -1.27
C GLU A 31 -4.31 -14.48 -2.12
N TRP A 32 -5.36 -13.94 -1.48
CA TRP A 32 -6.46 -13.29 -2.19
C TRP A 32 -5.97 -12.07 -3.00
N ALA A 33 -5.12 -11.23 -2.39
CA ALA A 33 -4.58 -10.04 -3.04
C ALA A 33 -3.69 -10.36 -4.25
N LEU A 34 -3.00 -11.51 -4.21
CA LEU A 34 -2.13 -11.99 -5.28
C LEU A 34 -2.85 -12.86 -6.32
N ALA A 35 -4.12 -13.20 -6.13
CA ALA A 35 -4.90 -13.98 -7.09
C ALA A 35 -4.84 -13.44 -8.54
N PRO A 36 -4.91 -12.12 -8.81
CA PRO A 36 -4.77 -11.58 -10.16
C PRO A 36 -3.32 -11.51 -10.67
N SER A 37 -2.34 -11.77 -9.81
CA SER A 37 -0.92 -11.70 -10.17
C SER A 37 -0.47 -12.92 -10.98
N SER A 38 0.53 -12.72 -11.84
CA SER A 38 1.10 -13.82 -12.63
C SER A 38 1.71 -14.91 -11.73
N PRO A 39 1.81 -16.17 -12.22
CA PRO A 39 2.44 -17.25 -11.46
C PRO A 39 3.87 -16.91 -11.02
N HIS A 40 4.62 -16.20 -11.87
CA HIS A 40 5.98 -15.76 -11.55
C HIS A 40 6.00 -14.75 -10.40
N ALA A 41 5.09 -13.76 -10.40
CA ALA A 41 4.99 -12.79 -9.30
C ALA A 41 4.62 -13.47 -7.98
N ARG A 42 3.70 -14.44 -8.01
CA ARG A 42 3.32 -15.24 -6.84
C ARG A 42 4.50 -16.06 -6.32
N ALA A 43 5.27 -16.70 -7.20
CA ALA A 43 6.48 -17.45 -6.80
C ALA A 43 7.55 -16.54 -6.17
N ARG A 44 7.76 -15.35 -6.73
CA ARG A 44 8.69 -14.35 -6.19
C ARG A 44 8.26 -13.86 -4.81
N PHE A 45 6.96 -13.66 -4.59
CA PHE A 45 6.44 -13.36 -3.26
C PHE A 45 6.81 -14.46 -2.27
N VAL A 46 6.51 -15.72 -2.61
CA VAL A 46 6.77 -16.86 -1.71
C VAL A 46 8.24 -17.00 -1.36
N GLN A 47 9.12 -16.87 -2.36
CA GLN A 47 10.58 -16.90 -2.15
C GLN A 47 11.08 -15.83 -1.19
N ARG A 48 10.43 -14.65 -1.17
CA ARG A 48 10.91 -13.49 -0.42
C ARG A 48 10.30 -13.36 0.97
N PHE A 49 9.06 -13.80 1.14
CA PHE A 49 8.24 -13.49 2.32
C PHE A 49 7.58 -14.72 2.98
N GLY A 50 7.61 -15.91 2.36
CA GLY A 50 6.88 -17.07 2.87
C GLY A 50 5.52 -17.26 2.19
N LEU A 51 4.69 -18.20 2.67
CA LEU A 51 3.44 -18.52 2.00
C LEU A 51 2.47 -17.33 2.08
N ALA A 52 1.75 -17.07 0.98
CA ALA A 52 0.79 -15.96 0.92
C ALA A 52 -0.43 -16.16 1.85
N THR A 53 -0.61 -17.37 2.38
CA THR A 53 -1.63 -17.73 3.38
C THR A 53 -1.24 -17.37 4.81
N ASP A 54 0.05 -17.10 5.07
CA ASP A 54 0.57 -16.86 6.42
C ASP A 54 0.26 -15.44 6.93
N PHE A 55 -0.22 -14.56 6.05
CA PHE A 55 -0.46 -13.15 6.36
C PHE A 55 -1.80 -12.66 5.83
N THR A 56 -2.50 -11.89 6.67
CA THR A 56 -3.44 -10.89 6.19
C THR A 56 -2.71 -9.71 5.56
N ILE A 57 -3.43 -8.90 4.77
CA ILE A 57 -2.90 -7.64 4.22
C ILE A 57 -2.40 -6.74 5.35
N ALA A 58 -3.17 -6.57 6.43
CA ALA A 58 -2.78 -5.73 7.56
C ALA A 58 -1.49 -6.21 8.25
N GLU A 59 -1.35 -7.52 8.47
CA GLU A 59 -0.14 -8.08 9.07
C GLU A 59 1.07 -7.92 8.16
N PHE A 60 0.91 -8.20 6.86
CA PHE A 60 1.99 -8.03 5.89
C PHE A 60 2.45 -6.57 5.83
N THR A 61 1.51 -5.63 5.73
CA THR A 61 1.83 -4.19 5.71
C THR A 61 2.55 -3.77 6.99
N ARG A 62 2.07 -4.22 8.16
CA ARG A 62 2.69 -3.91 9.45
C ARG A 62 4.12 -4.47 9.59
N VAL A 63 4.37 -5.68 9.10
CA VAL A 63 5.65 -6.38 9.33
C VAL A 63 6.66 -6.10 8.22
N HIS A 64 6.25 -6.21 6.96
CA HIS A 64 7.15 -6.14 5.81
C HIS A 64 7.18 -4.77 5.14
N CYS A 65 6.15 -3.95 5.33
CA CYS A 65 6.06 -2.61 4.75
C CYS A 65 6.21 -1.48 5.78
N ALA A 66 6.68 -1.75 7.01
CA ALA A 66 6.84 -0.73 8.06
C ALA A 66 7.76 0.44 7.68
N HIS A 67 8.68 0.22 6.75
CA HIS A 67 9.60 1.24 6.24
C HIS A 67 9.01 2.07 5.09
N ILE A 68 7.82 1.70 4.60
CA ILE A 68 7.12 2.39 3.53
C ILE A 68 6.18 3.42 4.16
N GLU A 69 6.40 4.68 3.83
CA GLU A 69 5.50 5.76 4.25
C GLU A 69 4.25 5.75 3.35
N LEU A 70 3.07 5.61 3.95
CA LEU A 70 1.80 5.78 3.25
C LEU A 70 1.44 7.27 3.22
N VAL A 71 1.39 7.83 2.03
CA VAL A 71 1.08 9.25 1.82
C VAL A 71 -0.28 9.35 1.13
N ASP A 72 -1.26 9.96 1.79
CA ASP A 72 -2.52 10.32 1.14
C ASP A 72 -2.31 11.56 0.27
N LEU A 73 -2.30 11.37 -1.05
CA LEU A 73 -2.14 12.43 -2.04
C LEU A 73 -3.20 13.52 -1.91
N ALA A 74 -4.39 13.20 -1.40
CA ALA A 74 -5.44 14.20 -1.17
C ALA A 74 -5.01 15.28 -0.15
N THR A 75 -4.04 14.98 0.72
CA THR A 75 -3.47 15.96 1.67
C THR A 75 -2.51 16.94 1.00
N LEU A 76 -1.91 16.54 -0.14
CA LEU A 76 -0.96 17.35 -0.90
C LEU A 76 -1.62 18.05 -2.08
N VAL A 77 -2.64 17.43 -2.65
CA VAL A 77 -3.42 17.92 -3.79
C VAL A 77 -4.90 17.81 -3.42
N PRO A 78 -5.47 18.81 -2.72
CA PRO A 78 -6.84 18.74 -2.21
C PRO A 78 -7.92 18.53 -3.28
N SER A 79 -7.66 18.89 -4.54
CA SER A 79 -8.59 18.63 -5.64
C SER A 79 -8.81 17.13 -5.90
N LEU A 80 -7.90 16.25 -5.46
CA LEU A 80 -8.08 14.80 -5.51
C LEU A 80 -9.03 14.26 -4.44
N ALA A 81 -9.38 15.06 -3.44
CA ALA A 81 -10.40 14.70 -2.45
C ALA A 81 -11.83 14.95 -2.96
N LEU A 82 -11.96 15.57 -4.13
CA LEU A 82 -13.25 15.90 -4.69
C LEU A 82 -13.93 14.62 -5.21
N PRO A 83 -15.27 14.53 -5.09
CA PRO A 83 -16.04 13.49 -5.75
C PRO A 83 -15.75 13.47 -7.27
N PRO A 84 -15.80 12.31 -7.95
CA PRO A 84 -15.53 12.20 -9.39
C PRO A 84 -16.37 13.15 -10.25
N GLU A 85 -17.58 13.49 -9.80
CA GLU A 85 -18.48 14.44 -10.45
C GLU A 85 -18.03 15.91 -10.38
N LEU A 86 -16.98 16.23 -9.61
CA LEU A 86 -16.43 17.57 -9.42
C LEU A 86 -14.99 17.73 -9.94
N ILE A 87 -14.45 16.74 -10.66
CA ILE A 87 -13.10 16.74 -11.27
C ILE A 87 -13.21 16.96 -12.78
#